data_AF-A0A8T4KNN6-F1
#
_entry.id   AF-A0A8T4KNN6-F1
#
_cell.length_a   1.000
_cell.length_b   1.000
_cell.length_c   1.000
_cell.angle_alpha   90.00
_cell.angle_beta   90.00
_cell.angle_gamma   90.00
#
_symmetry.space_group_name_H-M   'P 1'
#
loop_
_entity.id
_entity.type
_entity.pdbx_description
1 polymer ?
#
loop_
_entity_poly.entity_id
_entity_poly.type
_entity_poly.pdbx_seq_one_letter_code
_entity_poly.pdbx_strand_id
1 'polypeptide(L)'
;MNEFYDMKENEVLVPEGKEQTDAKGVKIFLVSDMHFDHENIIKYCNSPFKSKDEMNNVMIGNWNSVVGNSDTIYILGDVTFGRGHKPIDYWMDKLKGNKFLIKGNHDKDKLIKATKIANETILEYSGWKFLLMHEPKRPTN
;
A
#
# COMPACT_ATOMS: atom_id res chain seq x y z
N MET A 1 30.41 38.04 -4.83
CA MET A 1 29.57 38.19 -6.02
C MET A 1 29.04 36.82 -6.37
N ASN A 2 27.73 36.75 -6.58
CA ASN A 2 26.92 35.54 -6.58
C ASN A 2 27.19 34.68 -7.83
N GLU A 3 27.36 33.37 -7.64
CA GLU A 3 27.03 32.40 -8.68
C GLU A 3 25.71 31.75 -8.28
N PHE A 4 24.65 32.22 -8.94
CA PHE A 4 23.31 31.67 -8.83
C PHE A 4 23.32 30.27 -9.44
N TYR A 5 23.00 29.26 -8.62
CA TYR A 5 22.60 27.94 -9.07
C TYR A 5 21.31 28.07 -9.87
N ASP A 6 21.37 27.79 -11.17
CA ASP A 6 20.21 27.80 -12.05
C ASP A 6 19.33 26.58 -11.73
N MET A 7 18.23 26.84 -11.03
CA MET A 7 17.16 25.90 -10.74
C MET A 7 16.17 25.89 -11.90
N LYS A 8 16.53 25.25 -13.03
CA LYS A 8 15.56 24.95 -14.09
C LYS A 8 15.70 23.51 -14.56
N GLU A 9 14.57 22.81 -14.42
CA GLU A 9 14.24 21.49 -14.96
C GLU A 9 14.87 20.30 -14.25
N ASN A 10 14.37 20.04 -13.03
CA ASN A 10 14.26 18.67 -12.53
C ASN A 10 13.20 17.94 -13.37
N GLU A 11 13.53 17.57 -14.61
CA GLU A 11 12.89 16.41 -15.21
C GLU A 11 13.33 15.20 -14.38
N VAL A 12 12.43 14.71 -13.53
CA VAL A 12 12.52 13.33 -13.09
C VAL A 12 12.44 12.50 -14.35
N LEU A 13 13.58 12.04 -14.85
CA LEU A 13 13.66 11.02 -15.89
C LEU A 13 12.96 9.79 -15.32
N VAL A 14 11.65 9.68 -15.54
CA VAL A 14 10.94 8.41 -15.41
C VAL A 14 11.50 7.59 -16.57
N PRO A 15 12.32 6.56 -16.32
CA PRO A 15 12.78 5.71 -17.40
C PRO A 15 11.51 5.16 -18.05
N GLU A 16 11.36 5.28 -19.37
CA GLU A 16 10.31 4.59 -20.11
C GLU A 16 10.45 3.09 -19.82
N GLY A 17 9.70 2.64 -18.82
CA GLY A 17 10.03 1.46 -18.05
C GLY A 17 9.37 0.25 -18.65
N LYS A 18 10.18 -0.66 -19.19
CA LYS A 18 9.79 -2.07 -19.22
C LYS A 18 9.33 -2.46 -17.83
N GLU A 19 8.20 -3.15 -17.73
CA GLU A 19 7.61 -3.61 -16.49
C GLU A 19 8.68 -4.37 -15.68
N GLN A 20 9.19 -3.76 -14.61
CA GLN A 20 10.27 -4.33 -13.81
C GLN A 20 9.68 -5.27 -12.75
N THR A 21 10.24 -6.46 -12.69
CA THR A 21 9.88 -7.52 -11.75
C THR A 21 11.03 -7.78 -10.79
N ASP A 22 10.79 -8.46 -9.68
CA ASP A 22 11.87 -8.99 -8.85
C ASP A 22 12.77 -9.97 -9.65
N ALA A 23 13.85 -10.43 -9.01
CA ALA A 23 14.82 -11.35 -9.62
C ALA A 23 14.21 -12.68 -10.15
N LYS A 24 12.91 -12.95 -9.89
CA LYS A 24 12.18 -14.13 -10.33
C LYS A 24 11.05 -13.84 -11.32
N GLY A 25 10.87 -12.60 -11.78
CA GLY A 25 9.77 -12.26 -12.68
C GLY A 25 8.46 -11.92 -11.95
N VAL A 26 8.49 -11.76 -10.63
CA VAL A 26 7.30 -11.47 -9.81
C VAL A 26 7.15 -9.96 -9.63
N LYS A 27 5.93 -9.43 -9.76
CA LYS A 27 5.69 -8.00 -9.58
C LYS A 27 5.61 -7.66 -8.08
N ILE A 28 6.15 -6.50 -7.73
CA ILE A 28 6.07 -5.94 -6.38
C ILE A 28 5.13 -4.75 -6.40
N PHE A 29 4.12 -4.78 -5.54
CA PHE A 29 3.19 -3.67 -5.34
C PHE A 29 3.32 -3.11 -3.92
N LEU A 30 3.14 -1.80 -3.79
CA LEU A 30 3.03 -1.10 -2.51
C LEU A 30 1.67 -0.41 -2.45
N VAL A 31 1.01 -0.51 -1.30
CA VAL A 31 -0.30 0.09 -1.03
C VAL A 31 -0.39 0.45 0.45
N SER A 32 -1.19 1.45 0.79
CA SER A 32 -1.42 1.89 2.17
C SER A 32 -2.87 2.34 2.34
N ASP A 33 -3.32 2.45 3.59
CA ASP A 33 -4.53 3.19 3.98
C ASP A 33 -5.79 2.75 3.24
N MET A 34 -5.94 1.44 3.00
CA MET A 34 -7.08 0.91 2.26
C MET A 34 -8.40 1.22 2.97
N HIS A 35 -8.42 1.26 4.31
CA HIS A 35 -9.59 1.66 5.09
C HIS A 35 -10.89 0.97 4.66
N PHE A 36 -10.84 -0.34 4.37
CA PHE A 36 -12.04 -1.13 4.14
C PHE A 36 -13.05 -0.90 5.29
N ASP A 37 -14.33 -0.91 4.96
CA ASP A 37 -15.44 -0.61 5.90
C ASP A 37 -15.55 0.84 6.41
N HIS A 38 -14.69 1.77 5.99
CA HIS A 38 -14.71 3.14 6.48
C HIS A 38 -15.78 3.99 5.79
N GLU A 39 -17.05 3.82 6.17
CA GLU A 39 -18.17 4.54 5.55
C GLU A 39 -18.05 6.07 5.56
N ASN A 40 -17.49 6.64 6.63
CA ASN A 40 -17.34 8.09 6.73
C ASN A 40 -16.31 8.66 5.75
N ILE A 41 -15.34 7.86 5.27
CA ILE A 41 -14.31 8.34 4.33
C ILE A 41 -14.93 8.81 3.02
N ILE A 42 -16.07 8.22 2.63
CA ILE A 42 -16.82 8.60 1.43
C ILE A 42 -17.23 10.06 1.52
N LYS A 43 -17.75 10.49 2.67
CA LYS A 43 -18.15 11.87 2.91
C LYS A 43 -16.94 12.78 3.07
N TYR A 44 -15.94 12.36 3.85
CA TYR A 44 -14.76 13.19 4.12
C TYR A 44 -13.93 13.49 2.87
N CYS A 45 -13.78 12.52 1.99
CA CYS A 45 -12.99 12.66 0.76
C CYS A 45 -13.85 12.99 -0.47
N ASN A 46 -15.16 13.20 -0.30
CA ASN A 46 -16.12 13.41 -1.39
C ASN A 46 -15.99 12.34 -2.50
N SER A 47 -15.83 11.09 -2.07
CA SER A 47 -15.61 9.93 -2.94
C SER A 47 -16.91 9.56 -3.66
N PRO A 48 -16.88 9.08 -4.92
CA PRO A 48 -18.09 8.86 -5.73
C PRO A 48 -18.91 7.61 -5.36
N PHE A 49 -18.70 7.03 -4.17
CA PHE A 49 -19.40 5.82 -3.73
C PHE A 49 -20.66 6.15 -2.93
N LYS A 50 -21.72 5.37 -3.09
CA LYS A 50 -22.98 5.55 -2.33
C LYS A 50 -22.95 4.85 -0.99
N SER A 51 -22.09 3.83 -0.83
CA SER A 51 -21.92 3.08 0.41
C SER A 51 -20.52 2.50 0.54
N LYS A 52 -20.13 2.11 1.76
CA LYS A 52 -18.88 1.39 2.00
C LYS A 52 -18.83 0.05 1.25
N ASP A 53 -19.97 -0.62 1.08
CA ASP A 53 -20.01 -1.91 0.39
C ASP A 53 -19.69 -1.76 -1.11
N GLU A 54 -20.20 -0.69 -1.73
CA GLU A 54 -19.85 -0.33 -3.11
C GLU A 54 -18.35 -0.03 -3.23
N MET A 55 -17.82 0.82 -2.35
CA MET A 55 -16.39 1.14 -2.29
C MET A 55 -15.52 -0.10 -2.13
N ASN A 56 -15.82 -0.93 -1.13
CA ASN A 56 -15.10 -2.17 -0.82
C ASN A 56 -15.07 -3.11 -2.04
N ASN A 57 -16.21 -3.27 -2.72
CA ASN A 57 -16.30 -4.12 -3.91
C ASN A 57 -15.48 -3.59 -5.09
N VAL A 58 -15.51 -2.27 -5.33
CA VAL A 58 -14.71 -1.63 -6.38
C VAL A 58 -13.22 -1.78 -6.08
N MET A 59 -12.80 -1.56 -4.83
CA MET A 59 -11.41 -1.74 -4.42
C MET A 59 -10.92 -3.18 -4.63
N ILE A 60 -11.72 -4.18 -4.26
CA ILE A 60 -11.41 -5.59 -4.51
C ILE A 60 -11.30 -5.88 -6.01
N GLY A 61 -12.24 -5.35 -6.80
CA GLY A 61 -12.23 -5.51 -8.25
C GLY A 61 -10.97 -4.95 -8.90
N ASN A 62 -10.60 -3.71 -8.52
CA ASN A 62 -9.40 -3.03 -9.00
C ASN A 62 -8.12 -3.76 -8.57
N TRP A 63 -8.05 -4.25 -7.33
CA TRP A 63 -6.92 -5.04 -6.87
C TRP A 63 -6.75 -6.30 -7.71
N ASN A 64 -7.83 -7.08 -7.84
CA ASN A 64 -7.77 -8.41 -8.44
C ASN A 64 -7.67 -8.40 -9.97
N SER A 65 -7.88 -7.25 -10.62
CA SER A 65 -7.64 -7.05 -12.05
C SER A 65 -6.17 -6.79 -12.38
N VAL A 66 -5.39 -6.28 -11.42
CA VAL A 66 -3.97 -5.94 -11.60
C VAL A 66 -3.05 -7.00 -10.97
N VAL A 67 -3.38 -7.45 -9.76
CA VAL A 67 -2.52 -8.31 -8.95
C VAL A 67 -2.76 -9.79 -9.26
N GLY A 68 -1.69 -10.51 -9.60
CA GLY A 68 -1.66 -11.96 -9.76
C GLY A 68 -1.46 -12.71 -8.44
N ASN A 69 -1.72 -14.02 -8.42
CA ASN A 69 -1.61 -14.84 -7.21
C ASN A 69 -0.18 -14.98 -6.67
N SER A 70 0.82 -14.85 -7.55
CA SER A 70 2.24 -14.98 -7.19
C SER A 70 2.88 -13.64 -6.83
N ASP A 71 2.23 -12.52 -7.13
CA ASP A 71 2.78 -11.18 -6.91
C ASP A 71 2.99 -10.90 -5.42
N THR A 72 3.98 -10.07 -5.11
CA THR A 72 4.30 -9.66 -3.75
C THR A 72 3.70 -8.28 -3.49
N ILE A 73 2.99 -8.14 -2.37
CA ILE A 73 2.34 -6.88 -2.01
C ILE A 73 2.75 -6.48 -0.61
N TYR A 74 3.32 -5.29 -0.48
CA TYR A 74 3.56 -4.63 0.79
C TYR A 74 2.40 -3.69 1.09
N ILE A 75 1.69 -3.99 2.18
CA ILE A 75 0.57 -3.21 2.69
C ILE A 75 1.09 -2.39 3.87
N LEU A 76 1.12 -1.07 3.73
CA LEU A 76 1.68 -0.11 4.69
C LEU A 76 0.65 0.38 5.69
N GLY A 77 -0.16 -0.54 6.20
CA GLY A 77 -1.05 -0.31 7.33
C GLY A 77 -2.46 0.14 6.97
N ASP A 78 -3.27 0.26 8.02
CA ASP A 78 -4.65 0.76 8.03
C ASP A 78 -5.54 0.08 6.99
N VAL A 79 -5.62 -1.24 7.12
CA VAL A 79 -6.34 -2.10 6.16
C VAL A 79 -7.84 -1.89 6.24
N THR A 80 -8.38 -1.81 7.45
CA THR A 80 -9.82 -1.78 7.72
C THR A 80 -10.12 -0.85 8.88
N PHE A 81 -11.25 -0.15 8.82
CA PHE A 81 -11.62 0.82 9.83
C PHE A 81 -13.14 1.02 9.87
N GLY A 82 -13.67 1.38 11.05
CA GLY A 82 -15.06 1.75 11.22
C GLY A 82 -15.83 0.83 12.18
N ARG A 83 -17.00 1.28 12.63
CA ARG A 83 -17.78 0.50 13.61
C ARG A 83 -18.28 -0.82 12.99
N GLY A 84 -17.96 -1.92 13.65
CA GLY A 84 -18.34 -3.26 13.17
C GLY A 84 -17.62 -3.68 11.90
N HIS A 85 -16.43 -3.12 11.63
CA HIS A 85 -15.57 -3.54 10.53
C HIS A 85 -15.30 -5.05 10.60
N LYS A 86 -15.07 -5.65 9.43
CA LYS A 86 -14.62 -7.03 9.36
C LYS A 86 -13.14 -7.10 9.80
N PRO A 87 -12.72 -8.24 10.37
CA PRO A 87 -11.31 -8.44 10.71
C PRO A 87 -10.40 -8.28 9.49
N ILE A 88 -9.17 -7.84 9.68
CA ILE A 88 -8.20 -7.69 8.58
C ILE A 88 -8.09 -8.96 7.72
N ASP A 89 -8.04 -10.13 8.35
CA ASP A 89 -7.93 -11.42 7.64
C ASP A 89 -9.11 -11.69 6.68
N TYR A 90 -10.31 -11.19 6.98
CA TYR A 90 -11.47 -11.30 6.07
C TYR A 90 -11.23 -10.56 4.76
N TRP A 91 -10.61 -9.38 4.83
CA TRP A 91 -10.25 -8.60 3.64
C TRP A 91 -9.08 -9.22 2.90
N MET A 92 -8.06 -9.70 3.62
CA MET A 92 -6.90 -10.35 3.00
C MET A 92 -7.29 -11.58 2.19
N ASP A 93 -8.27 -12.37 2.63
CA ASP A 93 -8.76 -13.55 1.91
C ASP A 93 -9.44 -13.22 0.56
N LYS A 94 -9.88 -11.97 0.34
CA LYS A 94 -10.52 -11.54 -0.90
C LYS A 94 -9.56 -10.97 -1.94
N LEU A 95 -8.32 -10.70 -1.54
CA LEU A 95 -7.32 -10.03 -2.37
C LEU A 95 -6.31 -11.06 -2.92
N LYS A 96 -5.88 -10.94 -4.16
CA LYS A 96 -4.84 -11.78 -4.75
C LYS A 96 -3.44 -11.42 -4.24
N GLY A 97 -2.49 -12.34 -4.41
CA GLY A 97 -1.06 -12.16 -4.16
C GLY A 97 -0.59 -12.54 -2.75
N ASN A 98 0.71 -12.43 -2.53
CA ASN A 98 1.41 -12.70 -1.27
C ASN A 98 1.56 -11.41 -0.48
N LYS A 99 0.87 -11.30 0.65
CA LYS A 99 0.67 -10.03 1.36
C LYS A 99 1.57 -9.92 2.59
N PHE A 100 2.40 -8.89 2.59
CA PHE A 100 3.25 -8.47 3.70
C PHE A 100 2.61 -7.25 4.35
N LEU A 101 2.19 -7.36 5.60
CA LEU A 101 1.55 -6.27 6.33
C LEU A 101 2.59 -5.56 7.21
N ILE A 102 2.83 -4.29 6.92
CA ILE A 102 3.49 -3.34 7.80
C ILE A 102 2.37 -2.66 8.59
N LYS A 103 2.28 -2.94 9.89
CA LYS A 103 1.12 -2.56 10.70
C LYS A 103 0.97 -1.05 10.79
N GLY A 104 -0.25 -0.58 10.51
CA GLY A 104 -0.68 0.77 10.83
C GLY A 104 -1.13 0.91 12.28
N ASN A 105 -1.41 2.15 12.69
CA ASN A 105 -1.87 2.46 14.05
C ASN A 105 -3.32 1.97 14.28
N HIS A 106 -4.11 1.77 13.23
CA HIS A 106 -5.46 1.23 13.31
C HIS A 106 -5.51 -0.31 13.22
N ASP A 107 -4.42 -0.98 12.85
CA ASP A 107 -4.37 -2.45 12.71
C ASP A 107 -4.20 -3.19 14.05
N LYS A 108 -5.28 -3.24 14.82
CA LYS A 108 -5.29 -3.85 16.17
C LYS A 108 -5.73 -5.32 16.20
N ASP A 109 -6.23 -5.85 15.09
CA ASP A 109 -6.73 -7.22 15.02
C ASP A 109 -5.63 -8.26 15.24
N LYS A 110 -6.04 -9.45 15.69
CA LYS A 110 -5.19 -10.64 15.64
C LYS A 110 -5.10 -11.10 14.19
N LEU A 111 -3.88 -11.18 13.67
CA LEU A 111 -3.60 -11.45 12.27
C LEU A 111 -3.05 -12.86 12.10
N ILE A 112 -3.61 -13.63 11.15
CA ILE A 112 -3.21 -15.01 10.86
C ILE A 112 -2.89 -15.20 9.37
N LYS A 113 -3.46 -14.39 8.47
CA LYS A 113 -3.37 -14.63 7.01
C LYS A 113 -2.23 -13.91 6.29
N ALA A 114 -1.71 -12.81 6.84
CA ALA A 114 -0.58 -12.13 6.23
C ALA A 114 0.65 -13.05 6.18
N THR A 115 1.33 -13.10 5.04
CA THR A 115 2.56 -13.91 4.86
C THR A 115 3.66 -13.47 5.82
N LYS A 116 3.69 -12.17 6.13
CA LYS A 116 4.57 -11.58 7.15
C LYS A 116 3.90 -10.36 7.76
N ILE A 117 4.18 -10.12 9.04
CA ILE A 117 3.72 -8.96 9.78
C ILE A 117 4.95 -8.28 10.40
N ALA A 118 5.06 -6.96 10.23
CA ALA A 118 6.13 -6.16 10.81
C ALA A 118 5.60 -4.75 11.16
N ASN A 119 6.36 -3.97 11.92
CA ASN A 119 6.06 -2.54 12.13
C ASN A 119 6.78 -1.65 11.10
N GLU A 120 7.89 -2.15 10.55
CA GLU A 120 8.67 -1.54 9.48
C GLU A 120 9.49 -2.61 8.78
N THR A 121 9.94 -2.35 7.55
CA THR A 121 10.86 -3.24 6.84
C THR A 121 11.66 -2.48 5.78
N ILE A 122 12.79 -3.06 5.34
CA ILE A 122 13.54 -2.54 4.20
C ILE A 122 13.19 -3.36 2.97
N LEU A 123 12.74 -2.69 1.92
CA LEU A 123 12.63 -3.24 0.58
C LEU A 123 13.88 -2.86 -0.21
N GLU A 124 14.60 -3.85 -0.70
CA GLU A 124 15.67 -3.63 -1.68
C GLU A 124 15.12 -3.82 -3.08
N TYR A 125 15.23 -2.80 -3.93
CA TYR A 125 14.70 -2.84 -5.30
C TYR A 125 15.60 -2.05 -6.24
N SER A 126 16.08 -2.72 -7.31
CA SER A 126 16.96 -2.14 -8.33
C SER A 126 18.19 -1.40 -7.75
N GLY A 127 18.79 -1.97 -6.69
CA GLY A 127 19.98 -1.42 -6.02
C GLY A 127 19.69 -0.34 -4.96
N TRP A 128 18.44 0.06 -4.80
CA TRP A 128 18.00 1.03 -3.79
C TRP A 128 17.40 0.34 -2.59
N LYS A 129 17.51 0.98 -1.42
CA LYS A 129 16.85 0.55 -0.19
C LYS A 129 15.74 1.53 0.16
N PHE A 130 14.53 1.02 0.33
CA PHE A 130 13.35 1.77 0.75
C PHE A 130 12.95 1.33 2.15
N LEU A 131 12.88 2.28 3.08
CA LEU A 131 12.28 2.04 4.39
C LEU A 131 10.75 2.11 4.24
N LEU A 132 10.10 0.97 4.49
CA LEU A 132 8.66 0.83 4.47
C LEU A 132 8.13 0.89 5.90
N MET A 133 7.34 1.92 6.20
CA MET A 133 6.68 2.13 7.49
C MET A 133 5.36 2.87 7.27
N HIS A 134 4.38 2.63 8.13
CA HIS A 134 3.08 3.30 8.03
C HIS A 134 3.16 4.76 8.52
N GLU A 135 3.63 4.98 9.75
CA GLU A 135 3.84 6.33 10.26
C GLU A 135 5.19 6.86 9.74
N PRO A 136 5.22 7.93 8.92
CA PRO A 136 6.45 8.44 8.32
C PRO A 136 7.28 9.19 9.36
N LYS A 137 7.95 8.42 10.23
CA LYS A 137 8.92 8.94 11.20
C LYS A 137 10.22 9.18 10.46
N ARG A 138 10.85 10.33 10.72
CA ARG A 138 12.23 10.53 10.28
C ARG A 138 13.11 9.51 11.00
N PRO A 139 13.96 8.75 10.28
CA PRO A 139 14.99 7.95 10.92
C PRO A 139 15.81 8.85 11.84
N THR A 140 15.97 8.46 13.10
CA THR A 140 16.87 9.17 14.01
C THR A 140 18.30 8.80 13.65
N ASN A 141 19.13 9.81 13.37
CA ASN A 141 20.58 9.65 13.13
C ASN A 141 21.30 9.00 14.33
#